data_AF-A0A8J7ERW9-F1
#
_entry.id   AF-A0A8J7ERW9-F1
#
_cell.length_a   1.000
_cell.length_b   1.000
_cell.length_c   1.000
_cell.angle_alpha   90.00
_cell.angle_beta   90.00
_cell.angle_gamma   90.00
#
_symmetry.space_group_name_H-M   'P 1'
#
loop_
_entity.id
_entity.type
_entity.pdbx_description
1 polymer ?
#
loop_
_entity_poly.entity_id
_entity_poly.type
_entity_poly.pdbx_seq_one_letter_code
_entity_poly.pdbx_strand_id
1 'polypeptide(L)' 'MSVLTTATPISAEAVQQWADKFHRLNQRFDPHFKRVEIKQHAQDYLQGLLSSVERKNGWQIAEQVGDSTP' A
#
# COMPACT_ATOMS: atom_id res chain seq x y z
N MET A 1 7.64 -26.19 -21.90
CA MET A 1 8.54 -25.03 -22.03
C MET A 1 8.27 -24.11 -20.84
N SER A 2 9.06 -24.22 -19.76
CA SER A 2 8.96 -23.31 -18.61
C SER A 2 9.84 -22.10 -18.85
N VAL A 3 9.23 -20.92 -18.98
CA VAL A 3 9.97 -19.65 -18.89
C VAL A 3 10.30 -19.42 -17.42
N LEU A 4 11.59 -19.49 -17.09
CA LEU A 4 12.08 -19.05 -15.80
C LEU A 4 11.98 -17.52 -15.79
N THR A 5 10.93 -16.98 -15.20
CA THR A 5 10.87 -15.57 -14.81
C THR A 5 11.98 -15.35 -13.78
N THR A 6 13.13 -14.86 -14.20
CA THR A 6 14.16 -14.38 -13.28
C THR A 6 13.62 -13.12 -12.63
N ALA A 7 13.09 -13.25 -11.42
CA ALA A 7 12.78 -12.09 -10.59
C ALA A 7 14.10 -11.37 -10.29
N THR A 8 14.28 -10.16 -10.83
CA THR A 8 15.39 -9.28 -10.44
C THR A 8 15.36 -9.13 -8.92
N PRO A 9 16.47 -9.39 -8.20
CA PRO A 9 16.49 -9.26 -6.76
C PRO A 9 16.18 -7.81 -6.38
N ILE A 10 15.14 -7.62 -5.57
CA ILE A 10 14.79 -6.30 -5.05
C ILE A 10 15.86 -5.91 -4.02
N SER A 11 16.58 -4.83 -4.27
CA SER A 11 17.58 -4.33 -3.32
C SER A 11 16.90 -3.64 -2.13
N ALA A 12 17.55 -3.66 -0.97
CA ALA A 12 17.06 -2.92 0.21
C ALA A 12 16.89 -1.42 -0.09
N GLU A 13 17.78 -0.86 -0.92
CA GLU A 13 17.67 0.53 -1.38
C GLU A 13 16.39 0.76 -2.20
N ALA A 14 16.04 -0.14 -3.11
CA ALA A 14 14.82 -0.04 -3.90
C ALA A 14 13.56 -0.08 -3.01
N VAL A 15 13.57 -0.93 -1.97
CA VAL A 15 12.50 -0.99 -0.97
C VAL A 15 12.39 0.33 -0.21
N GLN A 16 13.52 0.90 0.24
CA GLN A 16 13.53 2.17 0.96
C GLN A 16 13.04 3.32 0.08
N GLN A 17 13.52 3.40 -1.18
CA GLN A 17 13.07 4.42 -2.13
C GLN A 17 11.57 4.32 -2.41
N TRP A 18 11.02 3.11 -2.47
CA TRP A 18 9.58 2.91 -2.60
C TRP A 18 8.83 3.39 -1.36
N ALA A 19 9.28 3.02 -0.16
CA ALA A 19 8.67 3.46 1.11
C ALA A 19 8.67 4.99 1.23
N ASP A 20 9.77 5.65 0.87
CA ASP A 20 9.88 7.11 0.89
C ASP A 20 8.92 7.78 -0.11
N LYS A 21 8.77 7.20 -1.31
CA LYS A 21 7.81 7.70 -2.31
C LYS A 21 6.38 7.54 -1.83
N PHE A 22 6.05 6.41 -1.22
CA PHE A 22 4.73 6.17 -0.63
C PHE A 22 4.45 7.15 0.52
N HIS A 23 5.43 7.40 1.40
CA HIS A 23 5.31 8.38 2.46
C HIS A 23 5.06 9.80 1.93
N ARG A 24 5.83 10.25 0.92
CA ARG A 24 5.62 11.56 0.28
C ARG A 24 4.27 11.68 -0.40
N LEU A 25 3.77 10.59 -1.00
CA LEU A 25 2.42 10.54 -1.57
C LEU A 25 1.37 10.77 -0.47
N ASN A 26 1.48 10.07 0.66
CA ASN A 26 0.57 10.24 1.79
C ASN A 26 0.61 11.66 2.37
N GLN A 27 1.79 12.25 2.52
CA GLN A 27 1.96 13.64 2.98
C GLN A 27 1.23 14.66 2.09
N ARG A 28 1.11 14.40 0.77
CA ARG A 28 0.37 15.27 -0.14
C ARG A 28 -1.13 15.32 0.19
N PHE A 29 -1.67 14.26 0.78
CA PHE A 29 -3.08 14.19 1.15
C PHE A 29 -3.36 14.62 2.60
N ASP A 30 -2.33 14.73 3.44
CA ASP A 30 -2.46 15.12 4.86
C ASP A 30 -3.34 16.36 5.09
N PRO A 31 -3.23 17.46 4.31
CA PRO A 31 -4.06 18.65 4.53
C PRO A 31 -5.57 18.42 4.28
N HIS A 32 -5.95 17.34 3.60
CA HIS A 32 -7.35 17.05 3.28
C HIS A 32 -8.08 16.28 4.39
N PHE A 33 -7.34 15.70 5.33
CA PHE A 33 -7.91 14.93 6.43
C PHE A 33 -7.91 15.74 7.72
N LYS A 34 -9.10 16.02 8.25
CA LYS A 34 -9.26 16.69 9.55
C LYS A 34 -9.08 15.75 10.74
N ARG A 35 -9.14 14.44 10.49
CA ARG A 35 -9.18 13.39 11.51
C ARG A 35 -8.14 12.32 11.21
N VAL A 36 -7.42 11.90 12.25
CA VAL A 36 -6.29 10.98 12.12
C VAL A 36 -6.76 9.57 11.73
N GLU A 37 -7.92 9.15 12.22
CA GLU A 37 -8.50 7.84 11.87
C GLU A 37 -8.84 7.75 10.38
N ILE A 38 -9.46 8.79 9.80
CA ILE A 38 -9.82 8.82 8.38
C ILE A 38 -8.57 8.88 7.51
N LYS A 39 -7.54 9.58 7.97
CA LYS A 39 -6.22 9.58 7.31
C LYS A 39 -5.63 8.16 7.30
N GLN A 40 -5.68 7.44 8.42
CA GLN A 40 -5.15 6.08 8.52
C GLN A 40 -5.88 5.13 7.56
N HIS A 41 -7.22 5.11 7.57
CA HIS A 41 -7.98 4.27 6.64
C HIS A 41 -7.69 4.59 5.17
N ALA A 42 -7.47 5.86 4.81
CA ALA A 42 -7.10 6.21 3.45
C ALA A 42 -5.70 5.71 3.06
N GLN A 43 -4.74 5.74 3.99
CA GLN A 43 -3.40 5.20 3.79
C GLN A 43 -3.43 3.69 3.64
N ASP A 44 -4.18 3.01 4.50
CA ASP A 44 -4.38 1.57 4.47
C ASP A 44 -5.06 1.15 3.15
N TYR A 45 -6.06 1.90 2.71
CA TYR A 45 -6.70 1.67 1.42
C TYR A 45 -5.73 1.80 0.24
N LEU A 46 -4.90 2.86 0.23
CA LEU A 46 -3.87 3.04 -0.80
C LEU A 46 -2.83 1.93 -0.77
N GLN A 47 -2.40 1.48 0.41
CA GLN A 47 -1.48 0.36 0.57
C GLN A 47 -2.07 -0.94 0.02
N GLY A 48 -3.33 -1.23 0.34
CA GLY A 48 -4.04 -2.39 -0.21
C GLY A 48 -4.20 -2.33 -1.73
N LEU A 49 -4.50 -1.15 -2.30
CA LEU A 49 -4.59 -0.99 -3.76
C LEU A 49 -3.26 -1.24 -4.49
N LEU A 50 -2.13 -0.88 -3.86
CA LEU A 50 -0.79 -1.04 -4.42
C LEU A 50 -0.17 -2.41 -4.11
N SER A 51 -0.77 -3.17 -3.20
CA SER A 51 -0.38 -4.55 -2.93
C SER A 51 -0.74 -5.48 -4.09
N SER A 52 -0.18 -6.68 -4.07
CA SER A 52 -0.44 -7.74 -5.05
C SER A 52 -1.78 -8.47 -4.84
N VAL A 53 -2.74 -7.85 -4.15
CA VAL A 53 -4.06 -8.47 -3.91
C VAL A 53 -4.81 -8.65 -5.22
N GLU A 54 -5.20 -9.90 -5.49
CA GLU A 54 -5.83 -10.34 -6.73
C GLU A 54 -7.23 -9.73 -6.95
N ARG A 55 -7.93 -9.37 -5.86
CA ARG A 55 -9.27 -8.76 -5.88
C ARG A 55 -9.34 -7.53 -4.96
N LYS A 56 -9.60 -6.36 -5.56
CA LYS A 56 -9.52 -5.04 -4.92
C LYS A 56 -10.88 -4.54 -4.42
N ASN A 57 -11.69 -5.39 -3.80
CA ASN A 57 -12.90 -4.90 -3.12
C ASN A 57 -12.52 -4.34 -1.73
N GLY A 58 -13.33 -3.41 -1.20
CA GLY A 58 -13.00 -2.66 0.03
C GLY A 58 -12.73 -3.57 1.23
N TRP A 59 -13.48 -4.65 1.35
CA TRP A 59 -13.33 -5.64 2.42
C TRP A 59 -12.01 -6.42 2.34
N GLN A 60 -11.60 -6.89 1.14
CA GLN A 60 -10.31 -7.60 1.00
C GLN A 60 -9.10 -6.67 1.20
N ILE A 61 -9.25 -5.39 0.88
CA ILE A 61 -8.22 -4.39 1.17
C ILE A 61 -8.09 -4.18 2.68
N ALA A 62 -9.21 -4.07 3.40
CA ALA A 62 -9.24 -3.94 4.86
C ALA A 62 -8.62 -5.15 5.57
N GLU A 63 -8.88 -6.38 5.10
CA GLU A 63 -8.21 -7.57 5.63
C GLU A 63 -6.70 -7.57 5.36
N GLN A 64 -6.28 -7.20 4.15
CA GLN A 64 -4.86 -7.21 3.75
C GLN A 64 -4.00 -6.26 4.60
N VAL A 65 -4.58 -5.14 5.05
CA VAL A 65 -3.92 -4.14 5.88
C VAL A 65 -4.11 -4.35 7.38
N GLY A 66 -4.87 -5.38 7.78
CA GLY A 66 -5.09 -5.72 9.19
C GLY A 66 -6.09 -4.82 9.91
N ASP A 67 -7.01 -4.18 9.19
CA ASP A 67 -8.08 -3.39 9.81
C ASP A 67 -9.01 -4.32 10.60
N SER A 68 -9.13 -4.06 11.90
CA SER A 68 -9.91 -4.89 12.84
C SER A 68 -11.42 -4.64 12.74
N THR A 69 -11.84 -3.56 12.08
CA THR A 69 -13.24 -3.20 11.84
C THR A 69 -13.39 -2.58 10.43
N PRO A 70 -13.61 -3.41 9.40
CA PRO A 70 -13.79 -2.98 8.02
C PRO A 70 -15.02 -2.09 7.76
#